data_AF-A0A832MHI8-F1
#
_entry.id   AF-A0A832MHI8-F1
#
_cell.length_a   1.000
_cell.length_b   1.000
_cell.length_c   1.000
_cell.angle_alpha   90.00
_cell.angle_beta   90.00
_cell.angle_gamma   90.00
#
_symmetry.space_group_name_H-M   'P 1'
#
loop_
_entity.id
_entity.type
_entity.pdbx_description
1 polymer ?
#
loop_
_entity_poly.entity_id
_entity_poly.type
_entity_poly.pdbx_seq_one_letter_code
_entity_poly.pdbx_strand_id
1 'polypeptide(L)'
;MNQRVVAFEKALVEAIDEGLLMLGESGREVVYFHLRHYYGFTKEDVPSNPHILVRCLEKIFGMGARAIERDVIKSLYRKLKLEYVEKKSFDFMEYLNEAKAQLKGDKW
;
A
#
# COMPACT_ATOMS: atom_id res chain seq x y z
N MET A 1 -20.96 -4.12 -4.35
CA MET A 1 -19.50 -4.08 -4.57
C MET A 1 -19.00 -5.52 -4.71
N ASN A 2 -18.06 -5.81 -5.62
CA ASN A 2 -17.55 -7.17 -5.84
C ASN A 2 -16.76 -7.64 -4.60
N GLN A 3 -17.03 -8.85 -4.09
CA GLN A 3 -16.36 -9.40 -2.90
C GLN A 3 -14.83 -9.45 -3.03
N ARG A 4 -14.30 -9.65 -4.24
CA ARG A 4 -12.85 -9.61 -4.52
C ARG A 4 -12.28 -8.20 -4.36
N VAL A 5 -13.04 -7.17 -4.74
CA VAL A 5 -12.63 -5.77 -4.58
C VAL A 5 -12.54 -5.42 -3.09
N VAL A 6 -13.57 -5.77 -2.31
CA VAL A 6 -13.58 -5.57 -0.85
C VAL A 6 -12.39 -6.28 -0.18
N ALA A 7 -12.10 -7.52 -0.59
CA ALA A 7 -10.97 -8.27 -0.05
C ALA A 7 -9.62 -7.62 -0.36
N PHE A 8 -9.43 -7.12 -1.59
CA PHE A 8 -8.23 -6.40 -1.97
C PHE A 8 -8.06 -5.09 -1.19
N GLU A 9 -9.11 -4.28 -1.10
CA GLU A 9 -9.08 -3.00 -0.39
C GLU A 9 -8.73 -3.21 1.09
N LYS A 10 -9.36 -4.20 1.73
CA LYS A 10 -9.03 -4.58 3.11
C LYS A 10 -7.57 -5.01 3.25
N ALA A 11 -7.10 -5.89 2.36
CA ALA A 11 -5.72 -6.36 2.39
C ALA A 11 -4.71 -5.21 2.20
N LEU A 12 -5.04 -4.23 1.36
CA LEU A 12 -4.23 -3.04 1.14
C LEU A 12 -4.17 -2.15 2.39
N VAL A 13 -5.30 -1.87 3.04
CA VAL A 13 -5.30 -1.09 4.30
C VAL A 13 -4.45 -1.77 5.37
N GLU A 14 -4.63 -3.08 5.56
CA GLU A 14 -3.84 -3.85 6.53
C GLU A 14 -2.35 -3.90 6.16
N ALA A 15 -2.02 -3.96 4.86
CA ALA A 15 -0.65 -3.95 4.39
C ALA A 15 0.03 -2.60 4.64
N ILE A 16 -0.70 -1.49 4.49
CA ILE A 16 -0.23 -0.15 4.83
C ILE A 16 0.01 -0.05 6.33
N ASP A 17 -0.96 -0.46 7.15
CA ASP A 17 -0.83 -0.48 8.61
C ASP A 17 0.43 -1.23 9.06
N GLU A 18 0.67 -2.41 8.48
CA GLU A 18 1.82 -3.25 8.83
C GLU A 18 3.14 -2.72 8.26
N GLY A 19 3.15 -2.23 7.01
CA GLY A 19 4.36 -1.68 6.40
C GLY A 19 4.86 -0.42 7.10
N LEU A 20 3.94 0.43 7.58
CA LEU A 20 4.30 1.63 8.34
C LEU A 20 4.89 1.33 9.73
N LEU A 21 4.64 0.15 10.29
CA LEU A 21 5.23 -0.24 11.59
C LEU A 21 6.75 -0.37 11.54
N MET A 22 7.39 -0.42 10.37
CA MET A 22 8.84 -0.32 10.26
C MET A 22 9.40 0.98 10.84
N LEU A 23 8.56 2.02 10.94
CA LEU A 23 8.86 3.32 11.53
C LEU A 23 8.51 3.38 13.03
N GLY A 24 8.00 2.28 13.60
CA GLY A 24 7.37 2.24 14.91
C GLY A 24 5.95 2.79 14.93
N GLU A 25 5.24 2.54 16.04
CA GLU A 25 3.85 2.98 16.25
C GLU A 25 3.67 4.49 16.06
N SER A 26 4.56 5.29 16.64
CA SER A 26 4.52 6.76 16.50
C SER A 26 4.76 7.21 15.06
N GLY A 27 5.66 6.56 14.33
CA GLY A 27 5.93 6.84 12.93
C GLY A 27 4.70 6.59 12.05
N ARG A 28 4.00 5.47 12.27
CA ARG A 28 2.73 5.18 11.59
C ARG A 28 1.68 6.25 11.86
N GLU A 29 1.49 6.65 13.12
CA GLU A 29 0.51 7.67 13.48
C GLU A 29 0.83 9.03 12.85
N VAL A 30 2.11 9.40 12.74
CA VAL A 30 2.54 10.62 12.03
C VAL A 30 2.14 10.55 10.56
N VAL A 31 2.35 9.43 9.87
CA VAL A 31 1.94 9.27 8.47
C VAL A 31 0.43 9.44 8.32
N TYR A 32 -0.37 8.82 9.20
CA TYR A 32 -1.83 8.98 9.16
C TYR A 32 -2.32 10.37 9.55
N PHE A 33 -1.65 11.03 10.49
CA PHE A 33 -1.90 12.43 10.79
C PHE A 33 -1.68 13.31 9.55
N HIS A 34 -0.55 13.11 8.85
CA HIS A 34 -0.24 13.87 7.64
C HIS A 34 -1.24 13.59 6.51
N LEU A 35 -1.63 12.33 6.33
CA LEU A 35 -2.62 11.93 5.34
C LEU A 35 -3.96 12.64 5.56
N ARG A 36 -4.45 12.65 6.81
CA ARG A 36 -5.69 13.32 7.18
C ARG A 36 -5.59 14.83 7.06
N HIS A 37 -4.51 15.43 7.57
CA HIS A 37 -4.43 16.88 7.71
C HIS A 37 -4.08 17.61 6.41
N TYR A 38 -3.17 17.06 5.60
CA TYR A 38 -2.68 17.74 4.39
C TYR A 38 -3.37 17.28 3.11
N TYR A 39 -3.94 16.08 3.10
CA TYR A 39 -4.60 15.54 1.93
C TYR A 39 -6.11 15.35 2.13
N GLY A 40 -6.60 15.31 3.37
CA GLY A 40 -8.01 15.04 3.66
C GLY A 40 -8.40 13.57 3.50
N PHE A 41 -7.43 12.64 3.53
CA PHE A 41 -7.66 11.21 3.34
C PHE A 41 -7.43 10.45 4.64
N THR A 42 -8.29 9.47 4.90
CA THR A 42 -8.07 8.41 5.88
C THR A 42 -7.35 7.23 5.24
N LYS A 43 -6.89 6.25 6.04
CA LYS A 43 -6.27 5.05 5.48
C LYS A 43 -7.27 4.22 4.67
N GLU A 44 -8.55 4.28 5.04
CA GLU A 44 -9.65 3.60 4.35
C GLU A 44 -9.94 4.19 2.96
N ASP A 45 -9.55 5.44 2.70
CA ASP A 45 -9.70 6.08 1.38
C ASP A 45 -8.55 5.73 0.42
N VAL A 46 -7.41 5.28 0.95
CA VAL A 46 -6.20 4.98 0.16
C VAL A 46 -6.44 3.92 -0.91
N PRO A 47 -7.17 2.82 -0.70
CA PRO A 47 -7.41 1.84 -1.76
C PRO A 47 -8.07 2.41 -3.03
N SER A 48 -8.91 3.43 -2.88
CA SER A 48 -9.53 4.13 -4.01
C SER A 48 -8.57 5.12 -4.69
N ASN A 49 -7.60 5.66 -3.96
CA ASN A 49 -6.66 6.69 -4.44
C ASN A 49 -5.20 6.40 -4.01
N PRO A 50 -4.59 5.25 -4.37
CA PRO A 50 -3.33 4.79 -3.78
C PRO A 50 -2.13 5.72 -3.97
N HIS A 51 -2.14 6.53 -5.03
CA HIS A 51 -1.14 7.57 -5.30
C HIS A 51 -1.08 8.65 -4.21
N ILE A 52 -2.12 8.79 -3.38
CA ILE A 52 -2.09 9.71 -2.24
C ILE A 52 -1.11 9.25 -1.16
N LEU A 53 -0.98 7.93 -0.96
CA LEU A 53 -0.03 7.37 -0.01
C LEU A 53 1.41 7.62 -0.46
N VAL A 54 1.72 7.35 -1.72
CA VAL A 54 3.04 7.60 -2.32
C VAL A 54 3.43 9.06 -2.12
N ARG A 55 2.55 10.00 -2.51
CA ARG A 55 2.79 11.44 -2.32
C ARG A 55 2.98 11.83 -0.85
N CYS A 56 2.21 11.22 0.06
CA CYS A 56 2.36 11.46 1.49
C CYS A 56 3.73 10.98 2.01
N LEU A 57 4.13 9.76 1.64
CA LEU A 57 5.41 9.17 2.04
C LEU A 57 6.60 9.96 1.47
N GLU A 58 6.57 10.28 0.18
CA GLU A 58 7.60 11.10 -0.48
C GLU A 58 7.70 12.49 0.16
N LYS A 59 6.58 13.09 0.57
CA LYS A 59 6.58 14.40 1.23
C LYS A 59 7.27 14.37 2.60
N ILE A 60 7.13 13.28 3.36
CA ILE A 60 7.69 13.14 4.71
C ILE A 60 9.14 12.65 4.65
N PHE A 61 9.42 11.64 3.81
CA PHE A 61 10.66 10.86 3.84
C PHE A 61 11.55 11.06 2.60
N GLY A 62 11.09 11.80 1.58
CA GLY A 62 11.81 11.95 0.32
C GLY A 62 12.15 10.60 -0.30
N MET A 63 13.41 10.41 -0.70
CA MET A 63 13.89 9.14 -1.27
C MET A 63 13.71 7.93 -0.33
N GLY A 64 13.62 8.15 0.98
CA GLY A 64 13.37 7.10 1.98
C GLY A 64 12.00 6.44 1.84
N ALA A 65 11.04 7.10 1.18
CA ALA A 65 9.69 6.58 0.94
C ALA A 65 9.71 5.21 0.24
N ARG A 66 10.66 4.98 -0.67
CA ARG A 66 10.77 3.73 -1.44
C ARG A 66 10.95 2.49 -0.57
N ALA A 67 11.65 2.62 0.57
CA ALA A 67 11.82 1.50 1.48
C ALA A 67 10.49 1.12 2.14
N ILE A 68 9.68 2.13 2.49
CA ILE A 68 8.36 1.98 3.12
C ILE A 68 7.36 1.41 2.12
N GLU A 69 7.30 1.98 0.92
CA GLU A 69 6.47 1.47 -0.18
C GLU A 69 6.73 0.00 -0.45
N ARG A 70 8.02 -0.40 -0.52
CA ARG A 70 8.40 -1.80 -0.70
C ARG A 70 7.90 -2.70 0.42
N ASP A 71 7.99 -2.27 1.67
CA ASP A 71 7.53 -3.08 2.81
C ASP A 71 6.00 -3.20 2.83
N VAL A 72 5.28 -2.14 2.43
CA VAL A 72 3.82 -2.20 2.19
C VAL A 72 3.50 -3.20 1.07
N ILE A 73 4.20 -3.17 -0.07
CA ILE A 73 3.96 -4.10 -1.18
C ILE A 73 4.24 -5.55 -0.78
N LYS A 74 5.36 -5.81 -0.10
CA LYS A 74 5.67 -7.15 0.44
C LYS A 74 4.56 -7.64 1.36
N SER A 75 4.07 -6.75 2.23
CA SER A 75 2.97 -7.04 3.14
C SER A 75 1.68 -7.38 2.38
N LEU A 76 1.35 -6.60 1.35
CA LEU A 76 0.19 -6.82 0.50
C LEU A 76 0.24 -8.18 -0.19
N TYR A 77 1.35 -8.49 -0.87
CA TYR A 77 1.50 -9.76 -1.59
C TYR A 77 1.35 -10.95 -0.63
N ARG A 78 1.97 -10.89 0.57
CA ARG A 78 1.80 -11.90 1.61
C ARG A 78 0.33 -12.08 2.02
N LYS A 79 -0.40 -10.98 2.26
CA LYS A 79 -1.83 -11.02 2.65
C LYS A 79 -2.71 -11.58 1.53
N LEU A 80 -2.36 -11.31 0.27
CA LEU A 80 -3.04 -11.83 -0.90
C LEU A 80 -2.62 -13.26 -1.27
N LYS A 81 -1.64 -13.84 -0.57
CA LYS A 81 -1.03 -15.14 -0.88
C LYS A 81 -0.41 -15.18 -2.29
N LEU A 82 0.13 -14.06 -2.75
CA LEU A 82 0.87 -13.93 -4.00
C LEU A 82 2.37 -13.95 -3.73
N GLU A 83 3.15 -14.37 -4.72
CA GLU A 83 4.61 -14.33 -4.66
C GLU A 83 5.13 -12.94 -5.00
N TYR A 84 5.87 -12.32 -4.07
CA TYR A 84 6.55 -11.05 -4.33
C TYR A 84 7.90 -11.32 -5.00
N VAL A 85 8.09 -10.77 -6.20
CA VAL A 85 9.37 -10.76 -6.92
C VAL A 85 9.80 -9.33 -7.14
N GLU A 86 10.98 -8.97 -6.66
CA GLU A 86 11.51 -7.61 -6.82
C GLU A 86 11.89 -7.33 -8.28
N LYS A 87 11.24 -6.33 -8.86
CA LYS A 87 11.44 -5.83 -10.22
C LYS A 87 11.94 -4.40 -10.16
N LYS A 88 13.15 -4.18 -10.68
CA LYS A 88 13.82 -2.87 -10.61
C LYS A 88 13.07 -1.73 -11.30
N SER A 89 12.24 -2.04 -12.29
CA SER A 89 11.44 -1.05 -13.01
C SER A 89 10.11 -0.74 -12.33
N PHE A 90 9.67 -1.56 -11.36
CA PHE A 90 8.33 -1.44 -10.78
C PHE A 90 8.29 -0.40 -9.66
N ASP A 91 7.37 0.56 -9.79
CA ASP A 91 6.93 1.43 -8.72
C ASP A 91 5.77 0.83 -7.92
N PHE A 92 5.35 1.53 -6.87
CA PHE A 92 4.24 1.12 -6.00
C PHE A 92 2.96 0.81 -6.78
N MET A 93 2.63 1.63 -7.78
CA MET A 93 1.40 1.49 -8.58
C MET A 93 1.47 0.28 -9.52
N GLU A 94 2.63 0.00 -10.09
CA GLU A 94 2.86 -1.16 -10.94
C GLU A 94 2.68 -2.48 -10.17
N TYR A 95 3.19 -2.56 -8.93
CA TYR A 95 2.93 -3.71 -8.06
C TYR A 95 1.44 -3.84 -7.67
N LEU A 96 0.75 -2.74 -7.37
CA LEU A 96 -0.70 -2.81 -7.10
C LEU A 96 -1.49 -3.34 -8.30
N ASN A 97 -1.13 -2.88 -9.50
CA ASN A 97 -1.79 -3.31 -10.73
C ASN A 97 -1.51 -4.78 -11.04
N GLU A 98 -0.28 -5.24 -10.82
CA GLU A 98 0.07 -6.65 -10.94
C GLU A 98 -0.73 -7.51 -9.96
N ALA A 99 -0.75 -7.17 -8.67
CA ALA A 99 -1.49 -7.93 -7.67
C ALA A 99 -2.98 -8.03 -8.04
N LYS A 100 -3.59 -6.93 -8.51
CA LYS A 100 -4.97 -6.91 -9.01
C LYS A 100 -5.17 -7.81 -10.24
N ALA A 101 -4.19 -7.87 -11.14
CA ALA A 101 -4.26 -8.72 -12.33
C ALA A 101 -4.19 -10.21 -11.96
N GLN A 102 -3.30 -10.60 -11.04
CA GLN A 102 -3.18 -11.99 -10.58
C GLN A 102 -4.48 -12.48 -9.91
N LEU A 103 -5.12 -11.65 -9.07
CA LEU A 103 -6.42 -11.99 -8.46
C LEU A 103 -7.59 -12.15 -9.45
N LYS A 104 -7.47 -11.60 -10.67
CA LYS A 104 -8.43 -11.81 -11.76
C LYS A 104 -8.11 -13.07 -12.57
N GLY A 105 -6.82 -13.42 -12.64
CA GLY A 105 -6.26 -14.55 -13.37
C GLY A 105 -6.41 -15.90 -12.68
N ASP A 106 -6.79 -15.94 -11.39
CA ASP A 106 -7.10 -17.17 -10.64
C ASP A 106 -8.36 -17.87 -11.19
N LYS A 107 -8.21 -18.49 -12.37
CA LYS A 107 -8.95 -19.66 -12.84
C LYS A 107 -7.95 -20.82 -12.77
N TRP A 108 -8.11 -21.66 -11.75
CA TRP A 108 -7.52 -22.99 -11.73
C TRP A 108 -8.17 -23.88 -12.79
#